data_AF-A0A2N3L3U5-F1
#
_entry.id   AF-A0A2N3L3U5-F1
#
_cell.length_a   1.000
_cell.length_b   1.000
_cell.length_c   1.000
_cell.angle_alpha   90.00
_cell.angle_beta   90.00
_cell.angle_gamma   90.00
#
_symmetry.space_group_name_H-M   'P 1'
#
loop_
_entity.id
_entity.type
_entity.pdbx_description
1 polymer ?
#
loop_
_entity_poly.entity_id
_entity_poly.type
_entity_poly.pdbx_seq_one_letter_code
_entity_poly.pdbx_strand_id
1 'polypeptide(L)'
;MTAQRKPVLPLASVPTPANDVLPRATLSLPGVTQQIGFGRRRRTSPVAVEVKLPRAVNVMDVAEAAIFPRLFWGIYVSTEFSQDDPDNARIAKALQRDMQVYADLMTSTQWPDFRREMDTGAMSAMAVLTNWQIGASGGWNMLKVFAVIYLLMLWVDRHAAQAMFTTDFEAIASEVLDHIHEMHGDDFAKVAPSAHRMLPKVIRQLKACGLFCWLPDYRGIEE
;
A
#
# COMPACT_ATOMS: atom_id res chain seq x y z
N MET A 1 -14.68 -20.31 17.81
CA MET A 1 -14.01 -19.11 18.34
C MET A 1 -14.05 -18.05 17.25
N THR A 2 -14.86 -17.00 17.43
CA THR A 2 -15.04 -15.94 16.43
C THR A 2 -13.90 -14.94 16.54
N ALA A 3 -13.01 -14.90 15.54
CA ALA A 3 -12.00 -13.85 15.42
C ALA A 3 -12.71 -12.49 15.39
N GLN A 4 -12.28 -11.57 16.26
CA GLN A 4 -12.75 -10.19 16.26
C GLN A 4 -12.38 -9.60 14.89
N ARG A 5 -13.36 -9.38 14.01
CA ARG A 5 -13.13 -8.66 12.74
C ARG A 5 -12.54 -7.29 13.10
N LYS A 6 -11.30 -7.03 12.69
CA LYS A 6 -10.75 -5.66 12.72
C LYS A 6 -11.74 -4.80 11.94
N PRO A 7 -12.38 -3.79 12.57
CA PRO A 7 -13.30 -2.94 11.83
C PRO A 7 -12.51 -2.26 10.71
N VAL A 8 -12.97 -2.43 9.47
CA VAL A 8 -12.53 -1.59 8.35
C VAL A 8 -13.06 -0.19 8.67
N LEU A 9 -12.21 0.61 9.31
CA LEU A 9 -12.45 2.04 9.40
C LEU A 9 -12.27 2.59 7.98
N PRO A 10 -13.11 3.53 7.55
CA PRO A 10 -12.95 4.18 6.26
C PRO A 10 -11.73 5.12 6.31
N LEU A 11 -10.51 4.60 6.50
CA LEU A 11 -9.29 5.39 6.73
C LEU A 11 -9.47 6.54 7.78
N ALA A 12 -10.47 6.46 8.65
CA ALA A 12 -11.00 7.62 9.36
C ALA A 12 -10.56 7.67 10.83
N SER A 13 -9.99 8.82 11.17
CA SER A 13 -9.73 9.34 12.52
C SER A 13 -8.62 8.63 13.31
N VAL A 14 -7.38 9.05 13.05
CA VAL A 14 -6.34 9.04 14.08
C VAL A 14 -6.83 9.92 15.24
N PRO A 15 -7.11 9.40 16.45
CA PRO A 15 -7.32 10.26 17.60
C PRO A 15 -5.94 10.80 18.00
N THR A 16 -5.76 12.11 17.96
CA THR A 16 -4.53 12.76 18.43
C THR A 16 -4.91 14.00 19.21
N PRO A 17 -4.12 14.35 20.24
CA PRO A 17 -4.54 15.17 21.37
C PRO A 17 -5.03 16.55 20.93
N ALA A 18 -5.98 17.09 21.68
CA ALA A 18 -6.77 18.29 21.36
C ALA A 18 -5.98 19.62 21.25
N ASN A 19 -4.64 19.59 21.32
CA ASN A 19 -3.83 20.78 21.59
C ASN A 19 -2.82 21.18 20.49
N ASP A 20 -2.88 20.62 19.28
CA ASP A 20 -2.03 21.12 18.19
C ASP A 20 -2.74 22.16 17.32
N VAL A 21 -2.22 23.39 17.36
CA VAL A 21 -2.61 24.52 16.54
C VAL A 21 -2.18 24.23 15.10
N LEU A 22 -3.10 23.71 14.29
CA LEU A 22 -2.85 23.43 12.87
C LEU A 22 -2.64 24.74 12.07
N PRO A 23 -1.75 24.74 11.06
CA PRO A 23 -1.62 25.85 10.12
C PRO A 23 -2.94 26.01 9.34
N ARG A 24 -3.48 27.24 9.37
CA ARG A 24 -4.77 27.58 8.74
C ARG A 24 -4.50 28.26 7.41
N ALA A 25 -5.02 27.68 6.33
CA ALA A 25 -5.05 28.37 5.04
C ALA A 25 -6.43 28.99 4.85
N THR A 26 -6.48 30.23 4.38
CA THR A 26 -7.75 30.89 4.06
C THR A 26 -7.99 30.76 2.57
N LEU A 27 -9.00 30.00 2.16
CA LEU A 27 -9.44 29.93 0.76
C LEU A 27 -10.68 30.81 0.59
N SER A 28 -10.64 31.74 -0.36
CA SER A 28 -11.83 32.46 -0.79
C SER A 28 -12.65 31.57 -1.70
N LEU A 29 -13.95 31.41 -1.43
CA LEU A 29 -14.85 30.66 -2.29
C LEU A 29 -15.20 31.52 -3.52
N PRO A 30 -14.77 31.17 -4.74
CA PRO A 30 -15.16 31.92 -5.94
C PRO A 30 -16.68 31.82 -6.13
N GLY A 31 -17.35 32.96 -6.23
CA GLY A 31 -18.81 33.05 -6.43
C GLY A 31 -19.65 33.11 -5.15
N VAL A 32 -19.08 32.93 -3.97
CA VAL A 32 -19.80 33.06 -2.68
C VAL A 32 -19.36 34.32 -1.97
N THR A 33 -20.28 35.27 -1.81
CA THR A 33 -20.02 36.54 -1.12
C THR A 33 -20.95 36.70 0.08
N GLN A 34 -20.43 37.31 1.14
CA GLN A 34 -21.18 37.65 2.34
C GLN A 34 -21.33 39.17 2.44
N GLN A 35 -22.50 39.61 2.91
CA GLN A 35 -22.75 41.01 3.19
C GLN A 35 -22.28 41.32 4.61
N ILE A 36 -21.22 42.12 4.73
CA ILE A 36 -20.64 42.50 6.02
C ILE A 36 -21.00 43.96 6.36
N GLY A 37 -21.25 44.23 7.65
CA GLY A 37 -21.57 45.56 8.18
C GLY A 37 -23.06 45.79 8.46
N PHE A 38 -23.38 46.85 9.22
CA PHE A 38 -24.75 47.21 9.62
C PHE A 38 -25.17 48.57 9.04
N GLY A 39 -26.47 48.75 8.76
CA GLY A 39 -27.03 50.02 8.27
C GLY A 39 -26.55 50.42 6.86
N ARG A 40 -26.28 51.72 6.64
CA ARG A 40 -25.87 52.28 5.33
C ARG A 40 -24.43 51.94 4.89
N ARG A 41 -23.66 51.18 5.68
CA ARG A 41 -22.28 50.77 5.39
C ARG A 41 -22.14 49.28 5.07
N ARG A 42 -23.16 48.67 4.48
CA ARG A 42 -23.09 47.27 4.01
C ARG A 42 -22.11 47.17 2.84
N ARG A 43 -21.20 46.20 2.90
CA ARG A 43 -20.28 45.87 1.80
C ARG A 43 -20.31 44.37 1.54
N THR A 44 -20.26 44.01 0.27
CA THR A 44 -20.21 42.62 -0.17
C THR A 44 -18.75 42.19 -0.25
N SER A 45 -18.39 41.13 0.46
CA SER A 45 -17.00 40.64 0.55
C SER A 45 -16.97 39.14 0.26
N PRO A 46 -15.89 38.60 -0.33
CA PRO A 46 -15.74 37.16 -0.53
C PRO A 46 -15.84 36.41 0.80
N VAL A 47 -16.55 35.28 0.81
CA VAL A 47 -16.51 34.37 1.96
C VAL A 47 -15.15 33.69 1.97
N ALA A 48 -14.37 33.98 3.00
CA ALA A 48 -13.06 33.40 3.23
C ALA A 48 -13.25 32.27 4.25
N VAL A 49 -12.97 31.03 3.85
CA VAL A 49 -13.12 29.85 4.71
C VAL A 49 -11.73 29.48 5.23
N GLU A 50 -11.59 29.36 6.54
CA GLU A 50 -10.42 28.71 7.15
C GLU A 50 -10.51 27.22 6.83
N VAL A 51 -9.66 26.75 5.91
CA VAL A 51 -9.50 25.33 5.65
C VAL A 51 -8.41 24.82 6.57
N LYS A 52 -8.79 23.90 7.46
CA LYS A 52 -7.81 23.06 8.15
C LYS A 52 -7.16 22.18 7.09
N LEU A 53 -5.88 22.41 6.83
CA LEU A 53 -5.10 21.50 5.99
C LEU A 53 -5.24 20.08 6.58
N PRO A 54 -5.52 19.05 5.76
CA PRO A 54 -5.45 17.67 6.23
C PRO A 54 -4.08 17.47 6.88
N ARG A 55 -4.03 16.82 8.05
CA ARG A 55 -2.74 16.47 8.67
C ARG A 55 -1.90 15.72 7.63
N ALA A 56 -0.63 16.11 7.50
CA ALA A 56 0.32 15.37 6.69
C ALA A 56 0.34 13.92 7.18
N VAL A 57 -0.12 13.00 6.32
CA VAL A 57 -0.07 11.56 6.62
C VAL A 57 1.39 11.14 6.63
N ASN A 58 1.77 10.21 7.51
CA ASN A 58 3.12 9.70 7.55
C ASN A 58 3.42 8.94 6.25
N VAL A 59 4.43 9.40 5.51
CA VAL A 59 4.82 8.86 4.21
C VAL A 59 5.24 7.39 4.33
N MET A 60 5.92 7.02 5.41
CA MET A 60 6.44 5.66 5.60
C MET A 60 5.29 4.67 5.81
N ASP A 61 4.32 5.00 6.65
CA ASP A 61 3.17 4.14 6.93
C ASP A 61 2.35 3.87 5.65
N VAL A 62 2.21 4.89 4.80
CA VAL A 62 1.49 4.75 3.53
C VAL A 62 2.32 4.02 2.47
N ALA A 63 3.64 4.23 2.43
CA ALA A 63 4.53 3.49 1.54
C ALA A 63 4.56 2.00 1.90
N GLU A 64 4.57 1.65 3.18
CA GLU A 64 4.49 0.25 3.65
C GLU A 64 3.23 -0.46 3.15
N ALA A 65 2.07 0.20 3.22
CA ALA A 65 0.83 -0.35 2.66
C ALA A 65 0.89 -0.47 1.13
N ALA A 66 1.37 0.57 0.44
CA ALA A 66 1.40 0.63 -1.02
C ALA A 66 2.44 -0.31 -1.68
N ILE A 67 3.42 -0.82 -0.92
CA ILE A 67 4.41 -1.78 -1.44
C ILE A 67 3.75 -3.07 -1.93
N PHE A 68 2.65 -3.51 -1.31
CA PHE A 68 1.99 -4.75 -1.68
C PHE A 68 1.36 -4.69 -3.06
N PRO A 69 0.42 -3.77 -3.36
CA PRO A 69 -0.09 -3.64 -4.73
C PRO A 69 1.02 -3.35 -5.74
N ARG A 70 2.09 -2.64 -5.34
CA ARG A 70 3.26 -2.40 -6.18
C ARG A 70 4.06 -3.67 -6.53
N LEU A 71 4.20 -4.60 -5.57
CA LEU A 71 4.88 -5.88 -5.76
C LEU A 71 4.08 -6.78 -6.71
N PHE A 72 2.79 -6.94 -6.45
CA PHE A 72 1.89 -7.68 -7.34
C PHE A 72 1.87 -7.08 -8.74
N TRP A 73 1.76 -5.75 -8.84
CA TRP A 73 1.76 -5.06 -10.12
C TRP A 73 3.04 -5.32 -10.91
N GLY A 74 4.20 -5.29 -10.24
CA GLY A 74 5.50 -5.58 -10.84
C GLY A 74 5.59 -6.98 -11.46
N ILE A 75 4.88 -7.97 -10.91
CA ILE A 75 4.80 -9.32 -11.48
C ILE A 75 3.92 -9.31 -12.73
N TYR A 76 2.72 -8.73 -12.63
CA TYR A 76 1.76 -8.75 -13.74
C TYR A 76 2.21 -7.93 -14.96
N VAL A 77 3.04 -6.90 -14.78
CA VAL A 77 3.62 -6.15 -15.92
C VAL A 77 4.93 -6.75 -16.44
N SER A 78 5.43 -7.83 -15.84
CA SER A 78 6.63 -8.51 -16.32
C SER A 78 6.36 -9.24 -17.64
N THR A 79 7.42 -9.51 -18.40
CA THR A 79 7.33 -10.17 -19.71
C THR A 79 6.76 -11.59 -19.68
N GLU A 80 6.70 -12.22 -18.49
CA GLU A 80 6.10 -13.55 -18.31
C GLU A 80 4.57 -13.51 -18.35
N PHE A 81 3.96 -12.35 -18.07
CA PHE A 81 2.51 -12.15 -18.15
C PHE A 81 2.20 -11.32 -19.38
N SER A 82 1.54 -11.96 -20.35
CA SER A 82 1.08 -11.22 -21.51
C SER A 82 0.02 -10.20 -21.08
N GLN A 83 0.30 -8.92 -21.32
CA GLN A 83 -0.70 -7.85 -21.19
C GLN A 83 -1.75 -7.89 -22.31
N ASP A 84 -1.56 -8.75 -23.31
CA ASP A 84 -2.60 -9.04 -24.31
C ASP A 84 -3.70 -9.95 -23.74
N ASP A 85 -3.44 -10.60 -22.59
CA ASP A 85 -4.47 -11.27 -21.81
C ASP A 85 -5.33 -10.23 -21.06
N PRO A 86 -6.64 -10.12 -21.37
CA PRO A 86 -7.53 -9.16 -20.73
C PRO A 86 -7.60 -9.30 -19.20
N ASP A 87 -7.44 -10.50 -18.66
CA ASP A 87 -7.53 -10.75 -17.22
C ASP A 87 -6.27 -10.24 -16.50
N ASN A 88 -5.09 -10.49 -17.06
CA ASN A 88 -3.83 -9.95 -16.54
C ASN A 88 -3.81 -8.42 -16.61
N ALA A 89 -4.30 -7.83 -17.71
CA ALA A 89 -4.41 -6.39 -17.86
C ALA A 89 -5.40 -5.77 -16.85
N ARG A 90 -6.53 -6.44 -16.58
CA ARG A 90 -7.50 -6.01 -15.56
C ARG A 90 -6.88 -6.02 -14.16
N ILE A 91 -6.18 -7.09 -13.79
CA ILE A 91 -5.52 -7.21 -12.48
C ILE A 91 -4.45 -6.12 -12.32
N ALA A 92 -3.58 -5.94 -13.33
CA ALA A 92 -2.57 -4.89 -13.30
C ALA A 92 -3.19 -3.50 -13.11
N LYS A 93 -4.30 -3.20 -13.80
CA LYS A 93 -5.02 -1.94 -13.66
C LYS A 93 -5.65 -1.76 -12.28
N ALA A 94 -6.18 -2.83 -11.69
CA ALA A 94 -6.76 -2.79 -10.34
C ALA A 94 -5.67 -2.49 -9.29
N LEU A 95 -4.52 -3.16 -9.38
CA LEU A 95 -3.37 -2.91 -8.51
C LEU A 95 -2.82 -1.49 -8.66
N GLN A 96 -2.81 -0.96 -9.89
CA GLN A 96 -2.42 0.43 -10.14
C GLN A 96 -3.37 1.43 -9.49
N ARG A 97 -4.68 1.19 -9.57
CA ARG A 97 -5.67 2.03 -8.89
C ARG A 97 -5.50 1.99 -7.38
N ASP A 98 -5.16 0.83 -6.84
CA ASP A 98 -4.93 0.69 -5.40
C ASP A 98 -3.71 1.50 -4.93
N MET A 99 -2.60 1.46 -5.68
CA MET A 99 -1.46 2.35 -5.45
C MET A 99 -1.87 3.84 -5.52
N GLN A 100 -2.78 4.20 -6.43
CA GLN A 100 -3.27 5.57 -6.55
C GLN A 100 -4.08 6.02 -5.33
N VAL A 101 -4.85 5.14 -4.70
CA VAL A 101 -5.59 5.46 -3.45
C VAL A 101 -4.62 5.95 -2.38
N TYR A 102 -3.47 5.30 -2.23
CA TYR A 102 -2.42 5.73 -1.30
C TYR A 102 -1.70 7.01 -1.76
N ALA A 103 -1.45 7.16 -3.05
CA ALA A 103 -0.83 8.35 -3.62
C ALA A 103 -1.70 9.61 -3.43
N ASP A 104 -3.02 9.47 -3.50
CA ASP A 104 -3.99 10.56 -3.33
C ASP A 104 -4.04 11.10 -1.90
N LEU A 105 -3.52 10.35 -0.92
CA LEU A 105 -3.34 10.82 0.46
C LEU A 105 -2.15 11.78 0.61
N MET A 106 -1.23 11.78 -0.36
CA MET A 106 0.00 12.55 -0.28
C MET A 106 -0.21 13.99 -0.75
N THR A 107 0.34 14.94 0.01
CA THR A 107 0.52 16.29 -0.50
C THR A 107 1.54 16.31 -1.64
N SER A 108 1.53 17.36 -2.48
CA SER A 108 2.46 17.49 -3.61
C SER A 108 3.94 17.43 -3.19
N THR A 109 4.27 17.86 -1.97
CA THR A 109 5.63 17.80 -1.43
C THR A 109 6.01 16.42 -0.91
N GLN A 110 5.04 15.61 -0.47
CA GLN A 110 5.27 14.26 0.05
C GLN A 110 5.29 13.20 -1.05
N TRP A 111 4.62 13.46 -2.17
CA TRP A 111 4.48 12.50 -3.26
C TRP A 111 5.82 11.93 -3.77
N PRO A 112 6.89 12.73 -3.97
CA PRO A 112 8.17 12.20 -4.43
C PRO A 112 8.81 11.23 -3.43
N ASP A 113 8.73 11.54 -2.13
CA ASP A 113 9.25 10.68 -1.08
C ASP A 113 8.41 9.39 -0.99
N PHE A 114 7.08 9.49 -0.98
CA PHE A 114 6.18 8.33 -1.00
C PHE A 114 6.51 7.38 -2.14
N ARG A 115 6.61 7.91 -3.36
CA ARG A 115 6.93 7.10 -4.54
C ARG A 115 8.32 6.47 -4.41
N ARG A 116 9.32 7.22 -3.96
CA ARG A 116 10.69 6.71 -3.78
C ARG A 116 10.70 5.55 -2.80
N GLU A 117 10.07 5.68 -1.64
CA GLU A 117 10.08 4.65 -0.61
C GLU A 117 9.29 3.41 -1.05
N MET A 118 8.13 3.59 -1.68
CA MET A 118 7.33 2.49 -2.24
C MET A 118 8.11 1.72 -3.32
N ASP A 119 8.67 2.42 -4.31
CA ASP A 119 9.41 1.79 -5.41
C ASP A 119 10.71 1.13 -4.89
N THR A 120 11.43 1.78 -3.98
CA THR A 120 12.67 1.25 -3.38
C THR A 120 12.39 0.00 -2.55
N GLY A 121 11.33 0.01 -1.73
CA GLY A 121 10.90 -1.16 -0.96
C GLY A 121 10.54 -2.34 -1.86
N ALA A 122 9.73 -2.09 -2.90
CA ALA A 122 9.33 -3.11 -3.85
C ALA A 122 10.53 -3.69 -4.61
N MET A 123 11.41 -2.84 -5.15
CA MET A 123 12.63 -3.27 -5.85
C MET A 123 13.58 -4.06 -4.94
N SER A 124 13.72 -3.64 -3.68
CA SER A 124 14.60 -4.30 -2.73
C SER A 124 14.07 -5.69 -2.33
N ALA A 125 12.76 -5.83 -2.10
CA ALA A 125 12.14 -7.13 -1.87
C ALA A 125 12.29 -8.04 -3.10
N MET A 126 12.04 -7.51 -4.30
CA MET A 126 12.18 -8.23 -5.56
C MET A 126 13.62 -8.69 -5.83
N ALA A 127 14.62 -7.88 -5.50
CA ALA A 127 16.03 -8.25 -5.67
C ALA A 127 16.43 -9.51 -4.88
N VAL A 128 15.77 -9.77 -3.75
CA VAL A 128 15.95 -11.00 -2.96
C VAL A 128 15.26 -12.20 -3.61
N LEU A 129 14.15 -11.95 -4.31
CA LEU A 129 13.32 -12.97 -4.96
C LEU A 129 13.84 -13.38 -6.34
N THR A 130 14.56 -12.48 -7.02
CA THR A 130 15.17 -12.72 -8.34
C THR A 130 16.49 -13.46 -8.22
N ASN A 131 16.66 -14.51 -9.01
CA ASN A 131 17.96 -15.15 -9.21
C ASN A 131 18.68 -14.54 -10.42
N TRP A 132 19.60 -13.63 -10.13
CA TRP A 132 20.44 -12.94 -11.13
C TRP A 132 21.40 -13.86 -11.89
N GLN A 133 21.56 -15.11 -11.48
CA GLN A 133 22.39 -16.09 -12.18
C GLN A 133 21.67 -16.74 -13.37
N ILE A 134 20.39 -16.46 -13.57
CA ILE A 134 19.57 -17.01 -14.66
C ILE A 134 19.38 -15.93 -15.72
N GLY A 135 20.05 -16.05 -16.87
CA GLY A 135 19.89 -15.13 -17.99
C GLY A 135 20.40 -13.69 -17.72
N ALA A 136 20.27 -12.82 -18.72
CA ALA A 136 20.78 -11.43 -18.65
C ALA A 136 19.92 -10.52 -17.76
N SER A 137 18.63 -10.86 -17.57
CA SER A 137 17.67 -10.11 -16.76
C SER A 137 17.47 -10.68 -15.35
N GLY A 138 18.14 -11.79 -15.02
CA GLY A 138 17.72 -12.64 -13.90
C GLY A 138 16.47 -13.45 -14.26
N GLY A 139 16.26 -14.52 -13.50
CA GLY A 139 15.09 -15.38 -13.59
C GLY A 139 14.52 -15.64 -12.21
N TRP A 140 13.22 -15.89 -12.14
CA TRP A 140 12.52 -16.14 -10.89
C TRP A 140 11.51 -17.27 -11.05
N ASN A 141 11.20 -17.95 -9.95
CA ASN A 141 10.12 -18.93 -9.94
C ASN A 141 8.85 -18.18 -9.49
N MET A 142 7.94 -17.92 -10.43
CA MET A 142 6.71 -17.16 -10.22
C MET A 142 5.91 -17.68 -9.01
N LEU A 143 5.66 -18.99 -8.90
CA LEU A 143 4.91 -19.57 -7.78
C LEU A 143 5.56 -19.28 -6.44
N LYS A 144 6.89 -19.39 -6.37
CA LYS A 144 7.66 -19.09 -5.17
C LYS A 144 7.60 -17.60 -4.81
N VAL A 145 7.67 -16.73 -5.80
CA VAL A 145 7.56 -15.27 -5.63
C VAL A 145 6.21 -14.91 -5.02
N PHE A 146 5.11 -15.41 -5.61
CA PHE A 146 3.77 -15.22 -5.06
C PHE A 146 3.68 -15.78 -3.64
N ALA A 147 4.13 -17.02 -3.41
CA ALA A 147 4.11 -17.62 -2.08
C ALA A 147 4.82 -16.74 -1.03
N VAL A 148 5.99 -16.16 -1.35
CA VAL A 148 6.70 -15.28 -0.41
C VAL A 148 5.94 -13.97 -0.19
N ILE A 149 5.39 -13.35 -1.24
CA ILE A 149 4.66 -12.08 -1.11
C ILE A 149 3.35 -12.27 -0.33
N TYR A 150 2.61 -13.35 -0.57
CA TYR A 150 1.43 -13.70 0.23
C TYR A 150 1.78 -13.97 1.69
N LEU A 151 2.85 -14.73 1.95
CA LEU A 151 3.31 -14.96 3.33
C LEU A 151 3.73 -13.65 4.02
N LEU A 152 4.36 -12.72 3.30
CA LEU A 152 4.69 -11.40 3.81
C LEU A 152 3.41 -10.61 4.14
N MET A 153 2.44 -10.61 3.23
CA MET A 153 1.15 -9.91 3.39
C MET A 153 0.42 -10.41 4.64
N LEU A 154 0.31 -11.73 4.80
CA LEU A 154 -0.30 -12.36 5.98
C LEU A 154 0.47 -12.06 7.27
N TRP A 155 1.81 -12.06 7.20
CA TRP A 155 2.65 -11.77 8.37
C TRP A 155 2.51 -10.31 8.81
N VAL A 156 2.46 -9.38 7.87
CA VAL A 156 2.26 -7.95 8.13
C VAL A 156 0.87 -7.70 8.70
N ASP A 157 -0.20 -8.20 8.08
CA ASP A 157 -1.55 -8.00 8.62
C ASP A 157 -1.71 -8.60 10.02
N ARG A 158 -1.12 -9.78 10.29
CA ARG A 158 -1.16 -10.39 11.63
C ARG A 158 -0.61 -9.48 12.72
N HIS A 159 0.42 -8.69 12.43
CA HIS A 159 1.10 -7.86 13.43
C HIS A 159 0.75 -6.37 13.34
N ALA A 160 0.10 -5.94 12.27
CA ALA A 160 -0.32 -4.56 12.11
C ALA A 160 -1.39 -4.21 13.15
N ALA A 161 -1.18 -3.10 13.86
CA ALA A 161 -2.13 -2.57 14.83
C ALA A 161 -3.44 -2.08 14.20
N GLN A 162 -3.42 -1.81 12.88
CA GLN A 162 -4.55 -1.33 12.09
C GLN A 162 -4.65 -2.14 10.80
N ALA A 163 -5.76 -1.98 10.07
CA ALA A 163 -5.91 -2.59 8.75
C ALA A 163 -4.87 -1.99 7.79
N MET A 164 -4.06 -2.86 7.17
CA MET A 164 -2.98 -2.44 6.28
C MET A 164 -3.43 -2.27 4.82
N PHE A 165 -4.52 -2.95 4.43
CA PHE A 165 -4.91 -3.10 3.04
C PHE A 165 -6.29 -2.50 2.76
N THR A 166 -6.51 -2.09 1.52
CA THR A 166 -7.83 -1.73 1.02
C THR A 166 -8.66 -3.00 0.79
N THR A 167 -9.98 -2.86 0.81
CA THR A 167 -10.89 -3.96 0.45
C THR A 167 -10.72 -4.41 -1.00
N ASP A 168 -10.38 -3.47 -1.88
CA ASP A 168 -10.20 -3.75 -3.31
C ASP A 168 -8.92 -4.57 -3.54
N PHE A 169 -7.83 -4.22 -2.84
CA PHE A 169 -6.61 -5.02 -2.87
C PHE A 169 -6.82 -6.41 -2.27
N GLU A 170 -7.50 -6.52 -1.14
CA GLU A 170 -7.82 -7.82 -0.53
C GLU A 170 -8.60 -8.72 -1.50
N ALA A 171 -9.59 -8.17 -2.21
CA ALA A 171 -10.38 -8.89 -3.20
C ALA A 171 -9.51 -9.38 -4.37
N ILE A 172 -8.67 -8.51 -4.93
CA ILE A 172 -7.75 -8.87 -6.03
C ILE A 172 -6.70 -9.88 -5.57
N ALA A 173 -6.14 -9.71 -4.37
CA ALA A 173 -5.15 -10.62 -3.82
C ALA A 173 -5.76 -12.01 -3.57
N SER A 174 -7.01 -12.09 -3.09
CA SER A 174 -7.72 -13.36 -2.96
C SER A 174 -7.97 -14.01 -4.32
N GLU A 175 -8.47 -13.24 -5.30
CA GLU A 175 -8.71 -13.72 -6.66
C GLU A 175 -7.46 -14.34 -7.29
N VAL A 176 -6.32 -13.64 -7.17
CA VAL A 176 -5.03 -14.15 -7.67
C VAL A 176 -4.59 -15.41 -6.92
N LEU A 177 -4.83 -15.49 -5.62
CA LEU A 177 -4.43 -16.66 -4.82
C LEU A 177 -5.27 -17.88 -5.18
N ASP A 178 -6.58 -17.69 -5.34
CA ASP A 178 -7.52 -18.75 -5.74
C ASP A 178 -7.14 -19.29 -7.13
N HIS A 179 -6.84 -18.40 -8.08
CA HIS A 179 -6.40 -18.79 -9.41
C HIS A 179 -5.08 -19.58 -9.39
N ILE A 180 -4.11 -19.17 -8.56
CA ILE A 180 -2.84 -19.91 -8.39
C ILE A 180 -3.09 -21.29 -7.78
N HIS A 181 -3.97 -21.41 -6.78
CA HIS A 181 -4.30 -22.71 -6.19
C HIS A 181 -5.03 -23.63 -7.17
N GLU A 182 -5.94 -23.09 -7.99
CA GLU A 182 -6.66 -23.86 -9.01
C GLU A 182 -5.71 -24.43 -10.07
N MET A 183 -4.74 -23.63 -10.54
CA MET A 183 -3.82 -24.07 -11.59
C MET A 183 -2.61 -24.86 -11.06
N HIS A 184 -2.16 -24.58 -9.85
CA HIS A 184 -0.85 -25.00 -9.35
C HIS A 184 -0.87 -25.51 -7.91
N GLY A 185 -2.02 -25.86 -7.32
CA GLY A 185 -2.15 -26.18 -5.89
C GLY A 185 -1.10 -27.17 -5.36
N ASP A 186 -0.86 -28.28 -6.06
CA ASP A 186 0.15 -29.27 -5.66
C ASP A 186 1.59 -28.72 -5.71
N ASP A 187 1.89 -27.85 -6.67
CA ASP A 187 3.20 -27.24 -6.82
C ASP A 187 3.39 -26.05 -5.87
N PHE A 188 2.32 -25.34 -5.54
CA PHE A 188 2.30 -24.27 -4.55
C PHE A 188 2.64 -24.83 -3.16
N ALA A 189 2.07 -25.99 -2.79
CA ALA A 189 2.41 -26.69 -1.56
C ALA A 189 3.90 -27.10 -1.50
N LYS A 190 4.50 -27.50 -2.62
CA LYS A 190 5.93 -27.87 -2.70
C LYS A 190 6.86 -26.67 -2.52
N VAL A 191 6.47 -25.47 -2.96
CA VAL A 191 7.32 -24.27 -2.82
C VAL A 191 7.19 -23.61 -1.45
N ALA A 192 6.13 -23.87 -0.69
CA ALA A 192 5.86 -23.25 0.61
C ALA A 192 7.05 -23.35 1.60
N PRO A 193 7.71 -24.51 1.83
CA PRO A 193 8.87 -24.59 2.72
C PRO A 193 10.05 -23.73 2.27
N SER A 194 10.20 -23.52 0.97
CA SER A 194 11.24 -22.62 0.46
C SER A 194 10.84 -21.16 0.58
N ALA A 195 9.55 -20.83 0.46
CA ALA A 195 9.03 -19.48 0.65
C ALA A 195 9.22 -19.02 2.11
N HIS A 196 8.89 -19.88 3.07
CA HIS A 196 9.14 -19.64 4.50
C HIS A 196 10.61 -19.36 4.81
N ARG A 197 11.55 -20.03 4.13
CA ARG A 197 13.00 -19.79 4.27
C ARG A 197 13.45 -18.47 3.65
N MET A 198 12.73 -17.94 2.67
CA MET A 198 13.06 -16.68 2.01
C MET A 198 12.46 -15.46 2.70
N LEU A 199 11.30 -15.60 3.33
CA LEU A 199 10.59 -14.50 3.98
C LEU A 199 11.47 -13.71 4.98
N PRO A 200 12.28 -14.31 5.88
CA PRO A 200 13.19 -13.56 6.75
C PRO A 200 14.18 -12.66 5.99
N LYS A 201 14.63 -13.10 4.81
CA LYS A 201 15.58 -12.34 3.97
C LYS A 201 14.89 -11.12 3.37
N VAL A 202 13.65 -11.29 2.90
CA VAL A 202 12.83 -10.19 2.37
C VAL A 202 12.53 -9.17 3.47
N ILE A 203 12.07 -9.61 4.65
CA ILE A 203 11.80 -8.72 5.79
C ILE A 203 13.06 -7.95 6.21
N ARG A 204 14.20 -8.64 6.31
CA ARG A 204 15.48 -7.98 6.64
C ARG A 204 15.83 -6.90 5.62
N GLN A 205 15.63 -7.18 4.34
CA GLN A 205 15.93 -6.23 3.28
C GLN A 205 14.99 -5.01 3.34
N LEU A 206 13.70 -5.22 3.57
CA LEU A 206 12.75 -4.12 3.74
C LEU A 206 13.08 -3.26 4.97
N LYS A 207 13.46 -3.88 6.09
CA LYS A 207 13.95 -3.18 7.29
C LYS A 207 15.22 -2.37 7.02
N ALA A 208 16.12 -2.88 6.19
CA ALA A 208 17.32 -2.14 5.78
C ALA A 208 17.00 -0.89 4.96
N CYS A 209 15.84 -0.86 4.28
CA CYS A 209 15.29 0.33 3.61
C CYS A 209 14.52 1.26 4.57
N GLY A 210 14.47 0.96 5.87
CA GLY A 210 13.69 1.73 6.86
C GLY A 210 12.22 1.36 6.93
N LEU A 211 11.76 0.35 6.18
CA LEU A 211 10.37 -0.09 6.10
C LEU A 211 10.12 -1.30 7.01
N PHE A 212 8.94 -1.36 7.63
CA PHE A 212 8.52 -2.43 8.53
C PHE A 212 9.45 -2.63 9.72
N CYS A 213 10.08 -1.55 10.22
CA CYS A 213 10.96 -1.62 11.39
C CYS A 213 10.23 -2.10 12.66
N TRP A 214 8.91 -1.89 12.72
CA TRP A 214 8.01 -2.35 13.78
C TRP A 214 7.67 -3.84 13.69
N LEU A 215 7.85 -4.47 12.52
CA LEU A 215 7.47 -5.86 12.30
C LEU A 215 8.43 -6.80 13.04
N PRO A 216 7.95 -7.80 13.81
CA PRO A 216 8.84 -8.76 14.43
C PRO A 216 9.56 -9.61 13.38
N ASP A 217 10.74 -10.12 13.75
CA ASP A 217 11.46 -11.05 12.89
C ASP A 217 10.65 -12.33 12.68
N TYR A 218 10.71 -12.85 11.46
CA TYR A 218 9.97 -14.05 11.09
C TYR A 218 10.60 -15.29 11.75
N ARG A 219 9.84 -15.94 12.65
CA ARG A 219 10.26 -17.15 13.37
C ARG A 219 9.67 -18.45 12.81
N GLY A 220 8.93 -18.36 11.70
CA GLY A 220 8.13 -19.48 11.19
C GLY A 220 6.68 -19.41 11.69
N ILE A 221 5.84 -20.31 11.17
CA ILE A 221 4.56 -20.64 11.80
C ILE A 221 4.92 -21.67 12.87
N GLU A 222 5.35 -21.22 14.06
CA GLU A 222 5.21 -22.05 15.25
C GLU A 222 3.72 -22.03 15.60
N GLU A 223 3.11 -23.21 15.65
CA GLU A 223 1.73 -23.45 16.09
C GLU A 223 1.51 -23.00 17.54
#